data_AF-A0A1M3Q023-F1
#
_entry.id   AF-A0A1M3Q023-F1
#
_cell.length_a   1.000
_cell.length_b   1.000
_cell.length_c   1.000
_cell.angle_alpha   90.00
_cell.angle_beta   90.00
_cell.angle_gamma   90.00
#
_symmetry.space_group_name_H-M   'P 1'
#
loop_
_entity.id
_entity.type
_entity.pdbx_description
1 polymer ?
#
loop_
_entity_poly.entity_id
_entity_poly.type
_entity_poly.pdbx_seq_one_letter_code
_entity_poly.pdbx_strand_id
1 'polypeptide(L)'
;MKFEAEIDDAQIDALVASIGDQLKGDPTKRTLLAAFALEQVLGWMSGRAVHQSLTEQHTDWLTELLPIFYPDDIPSTVRIFNNFKVPYGRAAYISRVLLEKQQTSWRQKGRANLLAALKLKQAEAQGNIGKGDALKYVPVSLDNISYRELTVIVEELFRDDPTLAPPVNKSVSPGRRTIDIPSQLFPKLIAKLGA
;
A
#
# COMPACT_ATOMS: atom_id res chain seq x y z
N MET A 1 27.65 29.68 14.55
CA MET A 1 27.56 28.31 15.09
C MET A 1 27.92 27.37 13.95
N LYS A 2 29.03 26.63 14.06
CA LYS A 2 29.49 25.68 13.03
C LYS A 2 29.06 24.29 13.50
N PHE A 3 28.25 23.60 12.72
CA PHE A 3 27.92 22.20 12.95
C PHE A 3 28.74 21.37 11.98
N GLU A 4 29.61 20.52 12.52
CA GLU A 4 30.32 19.51 11.75
C GLU A 4 29.77 18.16 12.20
N ALA A 5 29.16 17.45 11.25
CA ALA A 5 28.70 16.08 11.43
C ALA A 5 29.46 15.24 10.41
N GLU A 6 30.26 14.30 10.90
CA GLU A 6 30.96 13.34 10.06
C GLU A 6 30.01 12.16 9.80
N ILE A 7 29.59 12.02 8.56
CA ILE A 7 28.79 10.88 8.12
C ILE A 7 29.77 9.92 7.46
N ASP A 8 29.80 8.67 7.92
CA ASP A 8 30.64 7.63 7.34
C ASP A 8 30.30 7.44 5.85
N ASP A 9 31.28 7.68 4.97
CA ASP A 9 31.13 7.51 3.52
C ASP A 9 30.61 6.12 3.16
N ALA A 10 30.98 5.08 3.92
CA ALA A 10 30.48 3.72 3.70
C ALA A 10 28.97 3.60 3.95
N GLN A 11 28.41 4.37 4.88
CA GLN A 11 26.96 4.39 5.13
C GLN A 11 26.21 5.17 4.05
N ILE A 12 26.79 6.25 3.54
CA ILE A 12 26.23 6.99 2.40
C ILE A 12 26.25 6.10 1.15
N ASP A 13 27.37 5.44 0.86
CA ASP A 13 27.49 4.54 -0.28
C ASP A 13 26.51 3.36 -0.19
N ALA A 14 26.35 2.78 1.00
CA ALA A 14 25.36 1.72 1.23
C ALA A 14 23.91 2.22 1.03
N LEU A 15 23.60 3.43 1.49
CA LEU A 15 22.28 4.04 1.26
C LEU A 15 22.05 4.28 -0.24
N VAL A 16 23.02 4.89 -0.92
CA VAL A 16 22.97 5.15 -2.37
C VAL A 16 22.85 3.86 -3.15
N ALA A 17 23.54 2.79 -2.77
CA ALA A 17 23.38 1.47 -3.40
C ALA A 17 21.98 0.90 -3.16
N SER A 18 21.39 1.11 -1.98
CA SER A 18 20.07 0.57 -1.63
C SER A 18 18.91 1.27 -2.33
N ILE A 19 19.01 2.58 -2.62
CA ILE A 19 17.89 3.37 -3.18
C ILE A 19 18.22 4.03 -4.53
N GLY A 20 19.49 3.98 -4.95
CA GLY A 20 20.00 4.73 -6.10
C GLY A 20 19.29 4.39 -7.41
N ASP A 21 19.01 3.12 -7.66
CA ASP A 21 18.28 2.69 -8.86
C ASP A 21 16.83 3.21 -8.86
N GLN A 22 16.18 3.23 -7.69
CA GLN A 22 14.84 3.80 -7.54
C GLN A 22 14.84 5.31 -7.79
N LEU A 23 15.85 6.03 -7.27
CA LEU A 23 15.98 7.48 -7.43
C LEU A 23 16.44 7.89 -8.83
N LYS A 24 17.17 7.03 -9.56
CA LYS A 24 17.53 7.24 -10.97
C LYS A 24 16.33 7.02 -11.88
N GLY A 25 15.52 6.00 -11.60
CA GLY A 25 14.34 5.66 -12.40
C GLY A 25 13.13 6.57 -12.18
N ASP A 26 13.08 7.32 -11.08
CA ASP A 26 11.92 8.15 -10.72
C ASP A 26 12.34 9.55 -10.21
N PRO A 27 12.32 10.57 -11.09
CA PRO A 27 12.63 11.95 -10.72
C PRO A 27 11.69 12.51 -9.64
N THR A 28 10.44 12.07 -9.60
CA THR A 28 9.45 12.54 -8.61
C THR A 28 9.83 12.08 -7.21
N LYS A 29 10.19 10.79 -7.05
CA LYS A 29 10.70 10.28 -5.77
C LYS A 29 11.93 11.03 -5.28
N ARG A 30 12.83 11.41 -6.19
CA ARG A 30 14.02 12.20 -5.85
C ARG A 30 13.64 13.57 -5.28
N THR A 31 12.72 14.27 -5.94
CA THR A 31 12.24 15.57 -5.45
C THR A 31 11.54 15.45 -4.10
N LEU A 32 10.69 14.44 -3.92
CA LEU A 32 9.99 14.19 -2.65
C LEU A 32 10.97 13.85 -1.51
N LEU A 33 11.98 13.02 -1.77
CA LEU A 33 13.02 12.70 -0.77
C LEU A 33 13.84 13.93 -0.40
N ALA A 34 14.22 14.76 -1.38
CA ALA A 34 14.96 15.99 -1.14
C ALA A 34 14.12 17.00 -0.33
N ALA A 35 12.83 17.12 -0.64
CA ALA A 35 11.89 17.95 0.12
C ALA A 35 11.77 17.46 1.57
N PHE A 36 11.56 16.15 1.77
CA PHE A 36 11.55 15.53 3.09
C PHE A 36 12.83 15.86 3.88
N ALA A 37 14.00 15.60 3.30
CA ALA A 37 15.28 15.86 3.98
C ALA A 37 15.45 17.33 4.36
N LEU A 38 15.08 18.25 3.47
CA LEU A 38 15.10 19.69 3.73
C LEU A 38 14.14 20.07 4.86
N GLU A 39 12.92 19.54 4.85
CA GLU A 39 11.91 19.80 5.89
C GLU A 39 12.36 19.30 7.26
N GLN A 40 13.03 18.14 7.34
CA GLN A 40 13.58 17.66 8.61
C GLN A 40 14.67 18.59 9.16
N VAL A 41 15.57 19.07 8.30
CA VAL A 41 16.61 20.04 8.71
C VAL A 41 15.98 21.37 9.15
N LEU A 42 15.02 21.90 8.38
CA LEU A 42 14.33 23.14 8.72
C LEU A 42 13.49 22.98 10.00
N GLY A 43 12.83 21.84 10.18
CA GLY A 43 12.06 21.49 11.38
C GLY A 43 12.93 21.47 12.62
N TRP A 44 14.11 20.85 12.52
CA TRP A 44 15.12 20.84 13.58
C TRP A 44 15.65 22.24 13.87
N MET A 45 16.10 22.99 12.86
CA MET A 45 16.65 24.34 13.02
C MET A 45 15.65 25.34 13.61
N SER A 46 14.37 25.21 13.27
CA SER A 46 13.29 26.07 13.77
C SER A 46 12.71 25.64 15.11
N GLY A 47 13.12 24.48 15.65
CA GLY A 47 12.52 23.90 16.84
C GLY A 47 11.06 23.47 16.66
N ARG A 48 10.57 23.35 15.41
CA ARG A 48 9.22 22.84 15.11
C ARG A 48 9.14 21.32 15.23
N ALA A 49 10.24 20.62 14.97
CA ALA A 49 10.35 19.18 15.12
C ALA A 49 10.96 18.86 16.50
N VAL A 50 10.12 18.77 17.52
CA VAL A 50 10.50 18.29 18.86
C VAL A 50 9.85 16.94 19.07
N HIS A 51 10.64 15.87 18.97
CA HIS A 51 10.17 14.53 19.28
C HIS A 51 10.55 14.19 20.73
N GLN A 52 9.60 13.64 21.48
CA GLN A 52 9.78 13.20 22.86
C GLN A 52 10.48 11.83 22.94
N SER A 53 10.52 11.09 21.83
CA SER A 53 11.23 9.81 21.75
C SER A 53 11.68 9.47 20.32
N LEU A 54 12.67 8.58 20.22
CA LEU A 54 13.05 7.98 18.94
C LEU A 54 11.90 7.24 18.25
N THR A 55 10.96 6.66 19.00
CA THR A 55 9.80 5.99 18.40
C THR A 55 8.87 6.98 17.71
N GLU A 56 8.65 8.14 18.34
CA GLU A 56 7.84 9.22 17.76
C GLU A 56 8.49 9.77 16.49
N GLN A 57 9.79 10.06 16.55
CA GLN A 57 10.58 10.49 15.40
C GLN A 57 10.49 9.48 14.24
N HIS A 58 10.73 8.19 14.51
CA HIS A 58 10.60 7.16 13.47
C HIS A 58 9.17 7.05 12.93
N THR A 59 8.15 7.25 13.76
CA THR A 59 6.75 7.19 13.33
C THR A 59 6.44 8.32 12.36
N ASP A 60 6.84 9.56 12.67
CA ASP A 60 6.67 10.70 11.79
C ASP A 60 7.44 10.52 10.49
N TRP A 61 8.73 10.19 10.57
CA TRP A 61 9.55 9.97 9.38
C TRP A 61 8.99 8.87 8.48
N LEU A 62 8.56 7.74 9.05
CA LEU A 62 7.98 6.64 8.28
C LEU A 62 6.58 6.96 7.74
N THR A 63 5.86 7.91 8.34
CA THR A 63 4.58 8.41 7.80
C THR A 63 4.79 9.08 6.45
N GLU A 64 5.92 9.79 6.28
CA GLU A 64 6.25 10.52 5.05
C GLU A 64 7.08 9.68 4.07
N LEU A 65 8.04 8.90 4.56
CA LEU A 65 8.95 8.11 3.71
C LEU A 65 8.27 6.91 3.05
N LEU A 66 7.36 6.20 3.75
CA LEU A 66 6.74 5.00 3.18
C LEU A 66 5.88 5.30 1.94
N PRO A 67 5.05 6.36 1.90
CA PRO A 67 4.35 6.76 0.68
C PRO A 67 5.28 7.11 -0.50
N ILE A 68 6.49 7.61 -0.24
CA ILE A 68 7.46 7.93 -1.30
C ILE A 68 8.03 6.65 -1.92
N PHE A 69 8.53 5.73 -1.10
CA PHE A 69 9.22 4.55 -1.60
C PHE A 69 8.30 3.37 -1.92
N TYR A 70 7.17 3.27 -1.21
CA TYR A 70 6.24 2.16 -1.27
C TYR A 70 4.77 2.65 -1.33
N PRO A 71 4.41 3.48 -2.33
CA PRO A 71 3.07 4.11 -2.41
C PRO A 71 1.91 3.12 -2.52
N ASP A 72 2.18 1.88 -2.92
CA ASP A 72 1.18 0.83 -3.16
C ASP A 72 1.27 -0.32 -2.14
N ASP A 73 2.16 -0.21 -1.15
CA ASP A 73 2.28 -1.22 -0.10
C ASP A 73 1.77 -0.71 1.24
N ILE A 74 0.94 -1.53 1.89
CA ILE A 74 0.59 -1.29 3.29
C ILE A 74 1.85 -1.20 4.17
N PRO A 75 1.84 -0.34 5.21
CA PRO A 75 2.88 -0.37 6.24
C PRO A 75 3.05 -1.80 6.76
N SER A 76 4.29 -2.29 6.73
CA SER A 76 4.64 -3.66 7.08
C SER A 76 5.74 -3.67 8.13
N THR A 77 5.50 -4.33 9.25
CA THR A 77 6.48 -4.59 10.31
C THR A 77 7.80 -5.13 9.76
N VAL A 78 7.72 -6.13 8.87
CA VAL A 78 8.91 -6.78 8.31
C VAL A 78 9.71 -5.80 7.44
N ARG A 79 9.02 -4.98 6.64
CA ARG A 79 9.66 -3.97 5.79
C ARG A 79 10.32 -2.87 6.63
N ILE A 80 9.61 -2.38 7.64
CA ILE A 80 10.12 -1.36 8.55
C ILE A 80 11.37 -1.88 9.28
N PHE A 81 11.33 -3.12 9.77
CA PHE A 81 12.47 -3.77 10.42
C PHE A 81 13.67 -3.93 9.47
N ASN A 82 13.45 -4.51 8.29
CA ASN A 82 14.52 -4.83 7.35
C ASN A 82 15.17 -3.58 6.72
N ASN A 83 14.36 -2.59 6.36
CA ASN A 83 14.82 -1.49 5.50
C ASN A 83 15.15 -0.21 6.28
N PHE A 84 14.61 -0.04 7.49
CA PHE A 84 14.80 1.18 8.28
C PHE A 84 15.52 0.92 9.62
N LYS A 85 16.03 -0.30 9.83
CA LYS A 85 16.78 -0.71 11.04
C LYS A 85 16.05 -0.43 12.36
N VAL A 86 14.72 -0.35 12.31
CA VAL A 86 13.89 -0.16 13.51
C VAL A 86 13.73 -1.51 14.21
N PRO A 87 13.96 -1.63 15.54
CA PRO A 87 13.75 -2.88 16.27
C PRO A 87 12.36 -3.45 16.07
N TYR A 88 12.25 -4.78 15.96
CA TYR A 88 11.01 -5.45 15.52
C TYR A 88 9.76 -5.04 16.33
N GLY A 89 9.86 -4.96 17.66
CA GLY A 89 8.75 -4.52 18.50
C GLY A 89 8.28 -3.08 18.20
N ARG A 90 9.21 -2.16 17.92
CA ARG A 90 8.89 -0.80 17.50
C ARG A 90 8.34 -0.76 16.08
N ALA A 91 8.89 -1.57 15.18
CA ALA A 91 8.39 -1.70 13.82
C ALA A 91 6.93 -2.19 13.80
N ALA A 92 6.56 -3.11 14.69
CA ALA A 92 5.18 -3.60 14.81
C ALA A 92 4.22 -2.50 15.30
N TYR A 93 4.64 -1.74 16.32
CA TYR A 93 3.88 -0.60 16.81
C TYR A 93 3.69 0.48 15.72
N ILE A 94 4.78 0.90 15.06
CA ILE A 94 4.74 1.91 14.01
C ILE A 94 3.86 1.44 12.85
N SER A 95 4.00 0.19 12.40
CA SER A 95 3.16 -0.38 11.35
C SER A 95 1.67 -0.26 11.68
N ARG A 96 1.28 -0.50 12.95
CA ARG A 96 -0.11 -0.37 13.39
C ARG A 96 -0.57 1.09 13.41
N VAL A 97 0.22 2.00 13.98
CA VAL A 97 -0.12 3.44 14.03
C VAL A 97 -0.27 4.01 12.62
N LEU A 98 0.60 3.64 11.70
CA LEU A 98 0.53 4.07 10.30
C LEU A 98 -0.70 3.51 9.60
N LEU A 99 -1.03 2.24 9.84
CA LEU A 99 -2.26 1.63 9.32
C LEU A 99 -3.51 2.35 9.81
N GLU A 100 -3.54 2.80 11.08
CA GLU A 100 -4.64 3.57 11.66
C GLU A 100 -4.70 4.98 11.05
N LYS A 101 -3.57 5.72 11.01
CA LYS A 101 -3.50 7.09 10.47
C LYS A 101 -3.86 7.17 8.99
N GLN A 102 -3.42 6.20 8.20
CA GLN A 102 -3.59 6.20 6.76
C GLN A 102 -4.79 5.34 6.30
N GLN A 103 -5.57 4.79 7.23
CA GLN A 103 -6.68 3.87 6.93
C GLN A 103 -7.65 4.43 5.88
N THR A 104 -7.97 5.72 5.95
CA THR A 104 -8.93 6.37 5.05
C THR A 104 -8.38 6.54 3.63
N SER A 105 -7.14 7.03 3.48
CA SER A 105 -6.56 7.29 2.16
C SER A 105 -6.22 6.00 1.41
N TRP A 106 -5.73 4.97 2.12
CA TRP A 106 -5.40 3.68 1.51
C TRP A 106 -6.66 2.87 1.19
N ARG A 107 -7.72 2.98 1.99
CA ARG A 107 -9.03 2.41 1.63
C ARG A 107 -9.58 3.04 0.36
N GLN A 108 -9.54 4.37 0.25
CA GLN A 108 -9.99 5.06 -0.97
C GLN A 108 -9.19 4.61 -2.19
N LYS A 109 -7.86 4.56 -2.08
CA LYS A 109 -6.97 4.09 -3.16
C LYS A 109 -7.22 2.61 -3.51
N GLY A 110 -7.34 1.74 -2.51
CA GLY A 110 -7.65 0.32 -2.69
C GLY A 110 -8.99 0.08 -3.38
N ARG A 111 -10.04 0.81 -2.99
CA ARG A 111 -11.36 0.77 -3.63
C ARG A 111 -11.31 1.26 -5.08
N ALA A 112 -10.59 2.35 -5.34
CA ALA A 112 -10.41 2.88 -6.69
C ALA A 112 -9.66 1.90 -7.61
N ASN A 113 -8.54 1.33 -7.13
CA ASN A 113 -7.77 0.33 -7.85
C ASN A 113 -8.59 -0.95 -8.12
N LEU A 114 -9.33 -1.44 -7.11
CA LEU A 114 -10.22 -2.58 -7.25
C LEU A 114 -11.32 -2.30 -8.30
N LEU A 115 -11.96 -1.13 -8.24
CA LEU A 115 -12.98 -0.75 -9.21
C LEU A 115 -12.42 -0.71 -10.64
N ALA A 116 -11.22 -0.13 -10.82
CA ALA A 116 -10.55 -0.10 -12.11
C ALA A 116 -10.27 -1.52 -12.64
N ALA A 117 -9.73 -2.40 -11.78
CA ALA A 117 -9.45 -3.79 -12.15
C ALA A 117 -10.72 -4.58 -12.53
N LEU A 118 -11.82 -4.38 -11.80
CA LEU A 118 -13.10 -5.01 -12.10
C LEU A 118 -13.71 -4.48 -13.41
N LYS A 119 -13.65 -3.17 -13.66
CA LYS A 119 -14.14 -2.56 -14.92
C LYS A 119 -13.41 -3.09 -16.15
N LEU A 120 -12.10 -3.31 -16.06
CA LEU A 120 -11.31 -3.90 -17.15
C LEU A 120 -11.79 -5.31 -17.55
N LYS A 121 -12.36 -6.05 -16.59
CA LYS A 121 -12.84 -7.42 -16.77
C LYS A 121 -14.36 -7.55 -16.84
N GLN A 122 -15.08 -6.43 -16.75
CA GLN A 122 -16.54 -6.39 -16.70
C GLN A 122 -17.20 -6.96 -17.97
N ALA A 123 -16.66 -6.63 -19.15
CA ALA A 123 -17.19 -7.13 -20.42
C ALA A 123 -17.07 -8.66 -20.54
N GLU A 124 -15.97 -9.24 -20.03
CA GLU A 124 -15.75 -10.69 -19.98
C GLU A 124 -16.79 -11.37 -19.06
N ALA A 125 -17.00 -10.82 -17.87
CA ALA A 125 -18.01 -11.31 -16.92
C ALA A 125 -19.44 -11.20 -17.47
N GLN A 126 -19.79 -10.06 -18.08
CA GLN A 126 -21.11 -9.87 -18.72
C GLN A 126 -21.32 -10.83 -19.89
N GLY A 127 -20.28 -11.10 -20.69
CA GLY A 127 -20.32 -12.08 -21.76
C GLY A 127 -20.59 -13.50 -21.26
N ASN A 128 -20.03 -13.89 -20.11
CA ASN A 128 -20.32 -15.19 -19.48
C ASN A 128 -21.75 -15.25 -18.95
N ILE A 129 -22.23 -14.19 -18.28
CA ILE A 129 -23.62 -14.10 -17.80
C ILE A 129 -24.61 -14.19 -18.97
N GLY A 130 -24.38 -13.47 -20.07
CA GLY A 130 -25.23 -13.49 -21.25
C GLY A 130 -25.31 -14.87 -21.93
N LYS A 131 -24.32 -15.74 -21.72
CA LYS A 131 -24.30 -17.14 -22.18
C LYS A 131 -24.94 -18.11 -21.18
N GLY A 132 -25.45 -17.62 -20.05
CA GLY A 132 -26.03 -18.44 -18.98
C GLY A 132 -24.99 -19.02 -18.01
N ASP A 133 -23.72 -18.63 -18.09
CA ASP A 133 -22.62 -19.18 -17.28
C ASP A 133 -22.15 -18.18 -16.21
N ALA A 134 -23.06 -17.83 -15.30
CA ALA A 134 -22.84 -16.81 -14.28
C ALA A 134 -21.80 -17.21 -13.22
N LEU A 135 -21.52 -18.52 -13.08
CA LEU A 135 -20.54 -19.06 -12.13
C LEU A 135 -19.12 -19.13 -12.70
N LYS A 136 -18.94 -18.93 -14.01
CA LYS A 136 -17.62 -18.94 -14.62
C LYS A 136 -16.70 -17.90 -14.00
N TYR A 137 -15.52 -18.37 -13.62
CA TYR A 137 -14.49 -17.54 -13.04
C TYR A 137 -13.82 -16.63 -14.07
N VAL A 138 -13.59 -15.39 -13.67
CA VAL A 138 -12.79 -14.41 -14.42
C VAL A 138 -11.56 -14.05 -13.56
N PRO A 139 -10.33 -14.28 -14.06
CA PRO A 139 -9.12 -13.95 -13.32
C PRO A 139 -8.90 -12.44 -13.24
N VAL A 140 -8.67 -11.93 -12.03
CA VAL A 140 -8.34 -10.54 -11.74
C VAL A 140 -7.05 -10.47 -10.93
N SER A 141 -6.07 -9.71 -11.41
CA SER A 141 -4.83 -9.45 -10.69
C SER A 141 -4.98 -8.21 -9.82
N LEU A 142 -4.75 -8.35 -8.52
CA LEU A 142 -4.91 -7.30 -7.51
C LEU A 142 -3.62 -7.10 -6.74
N ASP A 143 -3.35 -5.85 -6.36
CA ASP A 143 -2.39 -5.55 -5.30
C ASP A 143 -2.97 -5.95 -3.92
N ASN A 144 -2.13 -5.94 -2.88
CA ASN A 144 -2.55 -6.39 -1.55
C ASN A 144 -3.66 -5.51 -0.94
N ILE A 145 -3.72 -4.22 -1.27
CA ILE A 145 -4.71 -3.29 -0.72
C ILE A 145 -6.07 -3.54 -1.37
N SER A 146 -6.10 -3.64 -2.70
CA SER A 146 -7.29 -3.94 -3.49
C SER A 146 -7.84 -5.32 -3.13
N TYR A 147 -6.97 -6.30 -2.88
CA TYR A 147 -7.38 -7.62 -2.39
C TYR A 147 -8.06 -7.54 -1.02
N ARG A 148 -7.53 -6.73 -0.10
CA ARG A 148 -8.15 -6.53 1.22
C ARG A 148 -9.54 -5.91 1.10
N GLU A 149 -9.69 -4.89 0.26
CA GLU A 149 -10.99 -4.27 0.01
C GLU A 149 -11.97 -5.25 -0.65
N LEU A 150 -11.49 -6.12 -1.55
CA LEU A 150 -12.31 -7.20 -2.11
C LEU A 150 -12.82 -8.13 -0.99
N THR A 151 -11.96 -8.56 -0.06
CA THR A 151 -12.37 -9.44 1.05
C THR A 151 -13.45 -8.78 1.90
N VAL A 152 -13.29 -7.51 2.27
CA VAL A 152 -14.28 -6.76 3.06
C VAL A 152 -15.63 -6.71 2.35
N ILE A 153 -15.65 -6.35 1.06
CA ILE A 153 -16.89 -6.22 0.29
C ILE A 153 -17.55 -7.59 0.08
N VAL A 154 -16.77 -8.65 -0.15
CA VAL A 154 -17.28 -10.01 -0.29
C VAL A 154 -17.91 -10.50 1.01
N GLU A 155 -17.29 -10.24 2.16
CA GLU A 155 -17.87 -10.56 3.46
C GLU A 155 -19.21 -9.86 3.68
N GLU A 156 -19.34 -8.59 3.30
CA GLU A 156 -20.61 -7.88 3.33
C GLU A 156 -21.65 -8.51 2.40
N LEU A 157 -21.28 -8.80 1.14
CA LEU A 157 -22.18 -9.41 0.17
C LEU A 157 -22.65 -10.80 0.61
N PHE A 158 -21.80 -11.59 1.25
CA PHE A 158 -22.16 -12.91 1.76
C PHE A 158 -22.99 -12.88 3.04
N ARG A 159 -22.84 -11.83 3.84
CA ARG A 159 -23.76 -11.58 4.95
C ARG A 159 -25.17 -11.30 4.43
N ASP A 160 -25.28 -10.57 3.32
CA ASP A 160 -26.56 -10.24 2.69
C ASP A 160 -27.14 -11.44 1.91
N ASP A 161 -26.29 -12.21 1.24
CA ASP A 161 -26.66 -13.36 0.40
C ASP A 161 -25.61 -14.48 0.48
N PRO A 162 -25.80 -15.48 1.37
CA PRO A 162 -24.84 -16.56 1.58
C PRO A 162 -24.83 -17.61 0.45
N THR A 163 -25.73 -17.50 -0.53
CA THR A 163 -25.82 -18.47 -1.65
C THR A 163 -24.85 -18.16 -2.79
N LEU A 164 -24.20 -16.99 -2.75
CA LEU A 164 -23.25 -16.56 -3.75
C LEU A 164 -21.96 -17.42 -3.72
N ALA A 165 -21.44 -17.75 -4.89
CA ALA A 165 -20.17 -18.46 -5.03
C ALA A 165 -18.98 -17.53 -4.67
N PRO A 166 -17.96 -18.01 -3.93
CA PRO A 166 -16.82 -17.19 -3.52
C PRO A 166 -15.76 -17.01 -4.60
N PRO A 167 -15.02 -15.88 -4.56
CA PRO A 167 -13.75 -15.77 -5.25
C PRO A 167 -12.74 -16.81 -4.73
N VAL A 168 -11.87 -17.28 -5.62
CA VAL A 168 -10.85 -18.29 -5.29
C VAL A 168 -9.46 -17.72 -5.56
N ASN A 169 -8.53 -17.93 -4.62
CA ASN A 169 -7.13 -17.58 -4.84
C ASN A 169 -6.52 -18.51 -5.89
N LYS A 170 -6.02 -17.94 -7.00
CA LYS A 170 -5.41 -18.71 -8.08
C LYS A 170 -3.89 -18.78 -7.94
N SER A 171 -3.25 -17.63 -7.76
CA SER A 171 -1.80 -17.54 -7.60
C SER A 171 -1.40 -16.31 -6.80
N VAL A 172 -0.27 -16.42 -6.12
CA VAL A 172 0.32 -15.34 -5.32
C VAL A 172 1.75 -15.10 -5.82
N SER A 173 2.06 -13.84 -6.05
CA SER A 173 3.39 -13.33 -6.42
C SER A 173 3.75 -12.17 -5.48
N PRO A 174 5.03 -11.81 -5.34
CA PRO A 174 5.42 -10.68 -4.50
C PRO A 174 4.64 -9.41 -4.88
N GLY A 175 3.85 -8.88 -3.93
CA GLY A 175 3.04 -7.67 -4.13
C GLY A 175 1.73 -7.84 -4.93
N ARG A 176 1.46 -9.00 -5.54
CA ARG A 176 0.25 -9.23 -6.34
C ARG A 176 -0.40 -10.60 -6.15
N ARG A 177 -1.73 -10.61 -6.21
CA ARG A 177 -2.56 -11.81 -6.09
C ARG A 177 -3.49 -11.92 -7.29
N THR A 178 -3.54 -13.08 -7.91
CA THR A 178 -4.54 -13.37 -8.94
C THR A 178 -5.70 -14.11 -8.29
N ILE A 179 -6.88 -13.51 -8.36
CA ILE A 179 -8.12 -14.04 -7.81
C ILE A 179 -9.06 -14.38 -8.97
N ASP A 180 -9.57 -15.60 -8.96
CA ASP A 180 -10.62 -16.04 -9.86
C ASP A 180 -11.97 -15.63 -9.25
N ILE A 181 -12.65 -14.65 -9.85
CA ILE A 181 -13.91 -14.09 -9.35
C ILE A 181 -15.09 -14.63 -10.20
N PRO A 182 -16.13 -15.25 -9.61
CA PRO A 182 -17.33 -15.65 -10.33
C PRO A 182 -17.99 -14.48 -11.06
N SER A 183 -18.39 -14.68 -12.32
CA SER A 183 -18.94 -13.62 -13.18
C SER A 183 -20.13 -12.90 -12.53
N GLN A 184 -20.98 -13.62 -11.80
CA GLN A 184 -22.13 -13.07 -11.05
C GLN A 184 -21.76 -12.03 -9.99
N LEU A 185 -20.54 -12.06 -9.45
CA LEU A 185 -20.11 -11.10 -8.42
C LEU A 185 -19.74 -9.74 -8.99
N PHE A 186 -19.30 -9.65 -10.25
CA PHE A 186 -18.87 -8.39 -10.87
C PHE A 186 -19.88 -7.25 -10.75
N PRO A 187 -21.17 -7.40 -11.13
CA PRO A 187 -22.13 -6.32 -10.99
C PRO A 187 -22.35 -5.92 -9.52
N LYS A 188 -22.37 -6.88 -8.59
CA LYS A 188 -22.55 -6.63 -7.15
C LYS A 188 -21.35 -5.86 -6.56
N LEU A 189 -20.13 -6.29 -6.90
CA LEU A 189 -18.88 -5.65 -6.48
C LEU A 189 -18.75 -4.22 -7.02
N ILE A 190 -19.03 -4.01 -8.32
CA ILE A 190 -18.97 -2.69 -8.94
C ILE A 190 -20.01 -1.75 -8.32
N ALA A 191 -21.23 -2.23 -8.05
CA ALA A 191 -22.26 -1.42 -7.40
C ALA A 191 -21.85 -0.98 -5.98
N LYS A 192 -21.28 -1.87 -5.16
CA LYS A 192 -20.78 -1.54 -3.81
C LYS A 192 -19.58 -0.57 -3.82
N LEU A 193 -18.80 -0.56 -4.89
CA LEU A 193 -17.62 0.31 -5.04
C LEU A 193 -17.95 1.68 -5.63
N GLY A 194 -19.04 1.79 -6.41
CA GLY A 194 -19.50 3.03 -7.05
C GLY A 194 -20.56 3.81 -6.26
N ALA A 195 -21.09 3.24 -5.19
CA ALA A 195 -21.93 3.91 -4.19
C ALA A 195 -21.08 4.67 -3.17
#